data_AF-A0AAW0KDP3-F1
#
_entry.id   AF-A0AAW0KDP3-F1
#
_cell.length_a   1.000
_cell.length_b   1.000
_cell.length_c   1.000
_cell.angle_alpha   90.00
_cell.angle_beta   90.00
_cell.angle_gamma   90.00
#
_symmetry.space_group_name_H-M   'P 1'
#
loop_
_entity.id
_entity.type
_entity.pdbx_description
1 polymer ?
#
loop_
_entity_poly.entity_id
_entity_poly.type
_entity_poly.pdbx_seq_one_letter_code
_entity_poly.pdbx_strand_id
1 'polypeptide(L)'
;MFGAVVGRVANRIGGAQLTLNGTLYKLIANDGNNTLHGGPKGFAHVVWKVKKHSNKGHAPHIVFTYYSSFDGDQGFPGAVLATAR
;
A
#
# COMPACT_ATOMS: atom_id res chain seq x y z
N MET A 1 -11.25 -3.72 -7.76
CA MET A 1 -11.73 -2.88 -6.63
C MET A 1 -11.95 -1.46 -7.15
N PHE A 2 -13.03 -0.81 -6.75
CA PHE A 2 -13.37 0.55 -7.21
C PHE A 2 -13.23 1.55 -6.05
N GLY A 3 -12.65 2.73 -6.30
CA GLY A 3 -12.49 3.80 -5.29
C GLY A 3 -11.42 3.57 -4.21
N ALA A 4 -10.56 2.56 -4.37
CA ALA A 4 -9.53 2.19 -3.40
C ALA A 4 -8.29 3.10 -3.42
N VAL A 5 -7.63 3.23 -2.27
CA VAL A 5 -6.21 3.56 -2.25
C VAL A 5 -5.40 2.29 -2.53
N VAL A 6 -4.66 2.27 -3.64
CA VAL A 6 -3.84 1.13 -4.05
C VAL A 6 -2.39 1.35 -3.62
N GLY A 7 -1.73 0.31 -3.11
CA GLY A 7 -0.33 0.38 -2.73
C GLY A 7 0.16 -0.82 -1.92
N ARG A 8 1.47 -0.95 -1.67
CA ARG A 8 2.52 0.07 -1.87
C ARG A 8 2.85 0.38 -3.33
N VAL A 9 2.68 -0.58 -4.25
CA VAL A 9 2.87 -0.39 -5.69
C VAL A 9 1.58 -0.69 -6.42
N ALA A 10 1.14 0.24 -7.28
CA ALA A 10 0.00 0.02 -8.15
C ALA A 10 0.39 -0.80 -9.38
N ASN A 11 -0.56 -1.59 -9.90
CA ASN A 11 -0.36 -2.55 -10.97
C ASN A 11 0.59 -3.69 -10.58
N ARG A 12 1.20 -4.36 -11.56
CA ARG A 12 1.94 -5.63 -11.40
C ARG A 12 3.42 -5.40 -11.16
N ILE A 13 3.99 -6.21 -10.27
CA ILE A 13 5.41 -6.50 -10.19
C ILE A 13 5.63 -7.91 -10.71
N GLY A 14 6.38 -8.01 -11.80
CA GLY A 14 6.66 -9.24 -12.52
C GLY A 14 7.37 -10.28 -11.63
N GLY A 15 6.89 -11.53 -11.65
CA GLY A 15 7.52 -12.61 -10.89
C GLY A 15 7.41 -12.47 -9.37
N ALA A 16 6.59 -11.53 -8.89
CA ALA A 16 6.42 -11.21 -7.47
C ALA A 16 7.76 -10.98 -6.77
N GLN A 17 8.67 -10.26 -7.41
CA GLN A 17 9.98 -9.97 -6.86
C GLN A 17 10.53 -8.65 -7.36
N LEU A 18 11.39 -8.02 -6.55
CA LEU A 18 12.14 -6.83 -6.95
C LEU A 18 13.55 -6.88 -6.36
N THR A 19 14.50 -6.28 -7.07
CA THR A 19 15.86 -6.06 -6.54
C THR A 19 16.00 -4.61 -6.14
N LEU A 20 16.32 -4.36 -4.87
CA LEU A 20 16.59 -3.03 -4.34
C LEU A 20 17.94 -3.04 -3.63
N ASN A 21 18.85 -2.14 -4.04
CA ASN A 21 20.21 -2.05 -3.50
C ASN A 21 20.97 -3.39 -3.50
N GLY A 22 20.86 -4.14 -4.59
CA GLY A 22 21.50 -5.46 -4.74
C GLY A 22 20.84 -6.60 -3.95
N THR A 23 19.81 -6.32 -3.15
CA THR A 23 19.07 -7.35 -2.39
C THR A 23 17.80 -7.73 -3.14
N LEU A 24 17.59 -9.03 -3.34
CA LEU A 24 16.37 -9.58 -3.92
C LEU A 24 15.29 -9.73 -2.84
N TYR A 25 14.15 -9.07 -3.03
CA TYR A 25 12.97 -9.19 -2.20
C TYR A 25 11.91 -10.01 -2.92
N LYS A 26 11.44 -11.08 -2.28
CA LYS A 26 10.28 -11.85 -2.73
C LYS A 26 9.02 -11.24 -2.14
N LEU A 27 8.09 -10.88 -3.00
CA LEU A 27 6.77 -10.35 -2.67
C LEU A 27 5.73 -11.47 -2.68
N ILE A 28 4.54 -11.17 -2.17
CA ILE A 28 3.43 -12.11 -2.21
C ILE A 28 2.72 -12.00 -3.56
N ALA A 29 2.69 -13.10 -4.32
CA ALA A 29 1.96 -13.19 -5.57
C ALA A 29 0.45 -13.29 -5.32
N ASN A 30 -0.34 -12.60 -6.13
CA ASN A 30 -1.81 -12.62 -6.08
C ASN A 30 -2.47 -12.46 -7.46
N ASP A 31 -1.68 -12.42 -8.54
CA ASP A 31 -2.14 -12.38 -9.93
C ASP A 31 -1.21 -13.25 -10.79
N GLY A 32 -1.49 -14.56 -10.82
CA GLY A 32 -0.57 -15.54 -11.35
C GLY A 32 0.78 -15.48 -10.62
N ASN A 33 1.87 -15.34 -11.37
CA ASN A 33 3.22 -15.20 -10.82
C ASN A 33 3.57 -13.76 -10.41
N ASN A 34 2.62 -12.83 -10.43
CA ASN A 34 2.88 -11.42 -10.18
C ASN A 34 2.29 -10.96 -8.85
N THR A 35 2.87 -9.90 -8.29
CA THR A 35 2.23 -9.11 -7.24
C THR A 35 1.46 -7.97 -7.88
N LEU A 36 0.14 -8.00 -7.78
CA LEU A 36 -0.77 -6.97 -8.25
C LEU A 36 -1.23 -6.09 -7.08
N HIS A 37 -1.18 -4.77 -7.28
CA HIS A 37 -1.78 -3.78 -6.38
C HIS A 37 -1.27 -3.84 -4.93
N GLY A 38 0.00 -4.21 -4.76
CA GLY A 38 0.67 -4.27 -3.46
C GLY A 38 0.39 -5.55 -2.68
N GLY A 39 -0.18 -6.58 -3.31
CA GLY A 39 -0.39 -7.90 -2.72
C GLY A 39 -1.77 -8.09 -2.08
N PRO A 40 -2.05 -9.30 -1.57
CA PRO A 40 -3.39 -9.69 -1.12
C PRO A 40 -3.89 -8.92 0.10
N LYS A 41 -2.98 -8.33 0.90
CA LYS A 41 -3.31 -7.45 2.03
C LYS A 41 -2.68 -6.06 1.87
N GLY A 42 -2.56 -5.58 0.63
CA GLY A 42 -2.08 -4.23 0.31
C GLY A 42 -3.03 -3.13 0.82
N PHE A 43 -2.72 -1.88 0.50
CA PHE A 43 -3.44 -0.68 0.99
C PHE A 43 -4.95 -0.66 0.70
N ALA A 44 -5.37 -1.41 -0.31
CA ALA A 44 -6.77 -1.64 -0.67
C ALA A 44 -7.55 -2.46 0.38
N HIS A 45 -6.85 -3.22 1.23
CA HIS A 45 -7.42 -4.23 2.13
C HIS A 45 -7.11 -3.98 3.61
N VAL A 46 -6.66 -2.77 3.96
CA VAL A 46 -6.34 -2.38 5.34
C VAL A 46 -7.34 -1.37 5.88
N VAL A 47 -7.52 -1.36 7.20
CA VAL A 47 -8.32 -0.34 7.88
C VAL A 47 -7.45 0.89 8.12
N TRP A 48 -7.72 1.95 7.37
CA TRP A 48 -7.04 3.23 7.52
C TRP A 48 -7.55 3.99 8.75
N LYS A 49 -6.63 4.62 9.49
CA LYS A 49 -6.99 5.52 10.60
C LYS A 49 -7.28 6.91 10.07
N VAL A 50 -8.21 7.63 10.69
CA VAL A 50 -8.42 9.06 10.43
C VAL A 50 -7.35 9.86 11.17
N LYS A 51 -6.51 10.59 10.42
CA LYS A 51 -5.47 11.49 10.97
C LYS A 51 -6.01 12.89 11.25
N LYS A 52 -6.79 13.43 10.32
CA LYS A 52 -7.46 14.75 10.45
C LYS A 52 -8.66 14.81 9.53
N HIS A 53 -9.64 15.64 9.83
CA HIS A 53 -10.74 15.94 8.93
C HIS A 53 -11.29 17.34 9.21
N SER A 54 -11.90 17.96 8.20
CA SER A 54 -12.72 19.17 8.33
C SER A 54 -13.96 18.99 7.48
N ASN A 55 -15.13 19.22 8.09
CA ASN A 55 -16.42 19.25 7.41
C ASN A 55 -16.94 20.68 7.22
N LYS A 56 -16.10 21.70 7.44
CA LYS A 56 -16.46 23.12 7.37
C LYS A 56 -15.91 23.80 6.11
N GLY A 57 -16.63 24.81 5.63
CA GLY A 57 -16.22 25.66 4.50
C GLY A 57 -16.42 25.02 3.14
N HIS A 58 -15.92 25.69 2.08
CA HIS A 58 -16.09 25.26 0.69
C HIS A 58 -15.21 24.06 0.27
N ALA A 59 -14.32 23.58 1.15
CA ALA A 59 -13.38 22.51 0.87
C ALA A 59 -13.29 21.50 2.04
N PRO A 60 -14.37 20.73 2.29
CA PRO A 60 -14.33 19.64 3.25
C PRO A 60 -13.26 18.62 2.84
N HIS A 61 -12.58 18.01 3.81
CA HIS A 61 -11.57 17.00 3.55
C HIS A 61 -11.42 16.02 4.72
N ILE A 62 -10.87 14.86 4.42
CA ILE A 62 -10.47 13.84 5.38
C ILE A 62 -9.05 13.42 5.04
N VAL A 63 -8.23 13.11 6.03
CA VAL A 63 -6.90 12.53 5.80
C VAL A 63 -6.82 11.23 6.53
N PHE A 64 -6.56 10.19 5.75
CA PHE A 64 -6.31 8.84 6.21
C PHE A 64 -4.82 8.63 6.45
N THR A 65 -4.49 7.76 7.39
CA THR A 65 -3.12 7.31 7.65
C THR A 65 -3.09 5.81 7.88
N TYR A 66 -2.06 5.16 7.35
CA TYR A 66 -1.77 3.75 7.59
C TYR A 66 -0.28 3.60 7.84
N TYR A 67 0.08 2.85 8.88
CA TYR A 67 1.46 2.52 9.19
C TYR A 67 1.68 1.04 8.97
N SER A 68 2.32 0.70 7.85
CA SER A 68 2.83 -0.63 7.58
C SER A 68 4.13 -0.78 8.38
N SER A 69 3.99 -1.31 9.59
CA SER A 69 4.93 -1.09 10.70
C SER A 69 6.13 -2.03 10.75
N PHE A 70 6.16 -3.05 9.89
CA PHE A 70 7.21 -4.07 9.91
C PHE A 70 7.85 -4.22 8.52
N ASP A 71 9.15 -4.51 8.54
CA ASP A 71 9.89 -4.93 7.37
C ASP A 71 9.33 -6.24 6.82
N GLY A 72 9.10 -6.32 5.51
CA GLY A 72 8.52 -7.50 4.87
C GLY A 72 6.99 -7.54 4.83
N ASP A 73 6.26 -6.46 5.13
CA ASP A 73 4.80 -6.44 4.89
C ASP A 73 4.49 -6.62 3.40
N GLN A 74 3.75 -7.67 3.06
CA GLN A 74 3.55 -8.19 1.69
C GLN A 74 4.86 -8.51 0.95
N GLY A 75 5.95 -8.72 1.69
CA GLY A 75 7.31 -8.94 1.20
C GLY A 75 8.09 -7.67 0.83
N PHE A 76 7.49 -6.49 0.99
CA PHE A 76 8.18 -5.23 0.71
C PHE A 76 9.16 -4.85 1.83
N PRO A 77 10.36 -4.34 1.49
CA PRO A 77 11.29 -3.85 2.49
C PRO A 77 10.77 -2.58 3.19
N GLY A 78 11.19 -2.43 4.45
CA GLY A 78 11.05 -1.24 5.27
C GLY A 78 9.64 -0.98 5.79
N ALA A 79 9.55 -0.19 6.86
CA ALA A 79 8.29 0.34 7.35
C ALA A 79 7.86 1.56 6.52
N VAL A 80 6.55 1.71 6.27
CA VAL A 80 5.99 2.84 5.52
C VAL A 80 4.83 3.47 6.28
N LEU A 81 4.93 4.77 6.51
CA LEU A 81 3.81 5.61 6.96
C LEU A 81 3.19 6.30 5.74
N ALA A 82 2.00 5.88 5.34
CA ALA A 82 1.28 6.44 4.21
C ALA A 82 0.15 7.37 4.70
N THR A 83 -0.10 8.45 3.95
CA THR A 83 -1.26 9.33 4.15
C THR A 83 -1.96 9.64 2.82
N ALA A 84 -3.29 9.64 2.82
CA ALA A 84 -4.12 10.03 1.68
C ALA A 84 -5.11 11.13 2.14
N ARG A 85 -5.32 12.16 1.32
CA ARG A 85 -6.23 13.29 1.59
C ARG A 85 -7.31 13.36 0.52
#